data_AF-A0AAN5T322-F1
#
_entry.id   AF-A0AAN5T322-F1
#
_cell.length_a   1.000
_cell.length_b   1.000
_cell.length_c   1.000
_cell.angle_alpha   90.00
_cell.angle_beta   90.00
_cell.angle_gamma   90.00
#
_symmetry.space_group_name_H-M   'P 1'
#
loop_
_entity.id
_entity.type
_entity.pdbx_description
1 polymer ?
#
loop_
_entity_poly.entity_id
_entity_poly.type
_entity_poly.pdbx_seq_one_letter_code
_entity_poly.pdbx_strand_id
1 'polypeptide(L)' 'MINITGTYTDQYQLAMAQVCFLKGQHERIATFDYFFRALPFKGGYAIFAGLEDL' A
#
# COMPACT_ATOMS: atom_id res chain seq x y z
N MET A 1 10.29 12.08 13.70
CA MET A 1 9.88 10.67 13.64
C MET A 1 8.37 10.64 13.53
N ILE A 2 7.83 10.13 12.42
CA ILE A 2 6.38 10.15 12.16
C ILE A 2 5.73 9.14 13.11
N ASN A 3 4.75 9.56 13.90
CA ASN A 3 3.99 8.70 14.80
C ASN A 3 2.69 8.28 14.10
N ILE A 4 2.73 7.12 13.43
CA ILE A 4 1.61 6.57 12.67
C ILE A 4 0.97 5.44 13.50
N THR A 5 -0.35 5.50 13.69
CA THR A 5 -1.10 4.43 14.33
C THR A 5 -1.45 3.33 13.32
N GLY A 6 -1.70 2.11 13.79
CA GLY A 6 -2.15 0.99 12.91
C GLY A 6 -3.49 1.23 12.20
N THR A 7 -4.16 2.34 12.49
CA THR A 7 -5.41 2.77 11.84
C THR A 7 -5.21 3.73 10.67
N TYR A 8 -3.96 4.10 10.35
CA TYR A 8 -3.64 4.86 9.13
C TYR A 8 -3.71 3.95 7.89
N THR A 9 -4.94 3.57 7.54
CA THR A 9 -5.28 2.63 6.47
C THR A 9 -6.75 2.82 6.12
N ASP A 10 -7.18 2.30 4.98
CA ASP A 10 -8.60 2.25 4.63
C ASP A 10 -9.32 1.13 5.41
N GLN A 11 -10.57 1.36 5.81
CA GLN A 11 -11.41 0.35 6.49
C GLN A 11 -11.48 -0.98 5.71
N TYR A 12 -11.43 -0.92 4.38
CA TYR A 12 -11.38 -2.10 3.51
C TYR A 12 -10.24 -3.05 3.85
N GLN A 13 -9.04 -2.53 4.16
CA GLN A 13 -7.86 -3.34 4.45
C GLN A 13 -8.05 -4.18 5.72
N LEU A 14 -8.67 -3.59 6.76
CA LEU A 14 -9.00 -4.29 8.01
C LEU A 14 -10.07 -5.38 7.80
N ALA A 15 -11.12 -5.06 7.06
CA ALA A 15 -12.18 -6.03 6.73
C ALA A 15 -11.64 -7.20 5.88
N MET A 16 -10.78 -6.90 4.89
CA MET A 16 -10.12 -7.90 4.06
C MET A 16 -9.17 -8.79 4.89
N ALA A 17 -8.36 -8.19 5.78
CA ALA A 17 -7.46 -8.93 6.66
C ALA A 17 -8.22 -9.93 7.55
N GLN A 18 -9.37 -9.52 8.10
CA GLN A 18 -10.25 -10.40 8.87
C GLN A 18 -10.74 -11.59 8.02
N VAL A 19 -11.15 -11.35 6.77
CA VAL A 19 -11.57 -12.43 5.85
C VAL A 19 -10.42 -13.37 5.52
N CYS A 20 -9.22 -12.85 5.21
CA CYS A 20 -8.03 -13.65 4.95
C CYS A 20 -7.66 -14.52 6.16
N PHE A 21 -7.75 -13.96 7.37
CA PHE A 21 -7.48 -14.70 8.60
C PHE A 21 -8.49 -15.82 8.82
N LEU A 22 -9.80 -15.53 8.77
CA LEU A 22 -10.87 -16.52 8.96
C LEU A 22 -10.86 -17.63 7.91
N LYS A 23 -10.33 -17.36 6.71
CA LYS A 23 -10.15 -18.36 5.64
C LYS A 23 -8.82 -19.12 5.70
N GLY A 24 -7.97 -18.86 6.69
CA GLY A 24 -6.65 -19.48 6.81
C GLY A 24 -5.66 -19.06 5.70
N GLN A 25 -5.88 -17.91 5.08
CA GLN A 25 -5.08 -17.39 3.95
C GLN A 25 -4.05 -16.33 4.35
N HIS A 26 -3.96 -15.97 5.63
CA HIS A 26 -3.06 -14.92 6.11
C HIS A 26 -1.56 -15.24 5.91
N GLU A 27 -1.20 -16.52 5.84
CA GLU A 27 0.17 -16.99 5.56
C GLU A 27 0.47 -17.20 4.06
N ARG A 28 -0.50 -16.90 3.18
CA ARG A 28 -0.32 -17.08 1.74
C ARG A 28 0.62 -15.99 1.21
N ILE A 29 1.67 -16.40 0.52
CA ILE A 29 2.58 -15.49 -0.19
C ILE A 29 1.80 -14.70 -1.25
N ALA A 30 1.94 -13.39 -1.21
CA ALA A 30 1.36 -12.44 -2.16
C ALA A 30 2.42 -11.42 -2.59
N THR A 31 2.28 -10.88 -3.80
CA THR A 31 3.17 -9.86 -4.37
C THR A 31 2.32 -8.65 -4.79
N PHE A 32 2.80 -7.44 -4.49
CA PHE A 32 2.14 -6.18 -4.80
C PHE A 32 3.09 -5.28 -5.58
N ASP A 33 2.60 -4.69 -6.67
CA ASP A 33 3.36 -3.78 -7.52
C ASP A 33 2.98 -2.33 -7.23
N TYR A 34 3.98 -1.46 -7.14
CA TYR A 34 3.79 -0.02 -6.98
C TYR A 34 4.17 0.72 -8.27
N PHE A 35 3.17 1.31 -8.92
CA PHE A 35 3.35 2.08 -10.15
C PHE A 35 2.24 3.12 -10.31
N PHE A 36 2.46 4.10 -11.18
CA PHE A 36 1.45 5.08 -11.58
C PHE A 36 1.15 4.95 -13.07
N ARG A 37 -0.06 5.33 -13.48
CA ARG A 37 -0.55 5.11 -14.86
C ARG A 37 -0.31 6.30 -15.79
N ALA A 38 -0.18 7.50 -15.23
CA ALA A 38 -0.08 8.73 -16.00
C ALA A 38 1.04 9.61 -15.44
N LEU A 39 1.85 10.19 -16.33
CA LEU A 39 2.84 11.16 -15.94
C LEU A 39 2.15 12.41 -15.36
N PRO A 40 2.60 12.88 -14.19
CA PRO A 40 2.03 14.08 -13.58
C PRO A 40 2.31 15.29 -14.47
N PHE A 41 1.42 16.29 -14.42
CA PHE A 41 1.57 17.58 -15.11
C PHE A 41 1.71 17.50 -16.65
N LYS A 42 1.38 16.34 -17.26
CA LYS A 42 1.66 16.05 -18.69
C LYS A 42 3.17 16.18 -19.03
N GLY A 43 4.04 15.91 -18.07
CA GLY A 43 5.50 15.95 -18.25
C GLY A 43 6.05 14.75 -19.02
N GLY A 44 7.37 14.72 -19.24
CA GLY A 44 8.08 13.66 -19.97
C GLY A 44 8.74 12.59 -19.09
N TYR A 45 8.87 12.83 -17.78
CA TYR A 45 9.44 11.89 -16.82
C TYR A 45 8.95 12.22 -15.39
N ALA A 46 9.19 11.30 -14.45
CA ALA A 46 8.97 11.53 -13.03
C ALA A 46 10.26 11.18 -12.26
N ILE A 47 10.49 11.87 -11.15
CA ILE A 47 11.57 11.54 -10.21
C ILE A 47 10.94 10.82 -9.03
N PHE A 48 11.49 9.67 -8.67
CA PHE A 48 11.05 8.92 -7.50
C PHE A 48 11.62 9.54 -6.22
N ALA A 49 10.76 9.73 -5.21
CA ALA A 49 11.12 10.22 -3.88
C ALA A 49 10.16 9.62 -2.83
N GLY A 50 10.59 9.56 -1.56
CA GLY A 50 9.77 9.07 -0.44
C GLY A 50 10.06 7.64 0.03
N LEU A 51 11.15 7.01 -0.40
CA LEU A 51 11.54 5.68 0.09
C LEU A 51 12.05 5.70 1.54
N GLU A 52 12.67 6.80 1.96
CA GLU A 52 13.21 6.95 3.32
C GLU A 52 12.11 7.17 4.37
N ASP A 53 10.99 7.76 3.96
CA ASP A 53 9.85 8.07 4.83
C ASP A 53 8.88 6.88 4.99
N LEU A 54 9.09 5.79 4.24
CA LEU A 54 8.27 4.58 4.24
C LEU A 54 8.66 3.63 5.37
#